data_AF-A0AA45TV20-F1
#
_entry.id   AF-A0AA45TV20-F1
#
_cell.length_a   1.000
_cell.length_b   1.000
_cell.length_c   1.000
_cell.angle_alpha   90.00
_cell.angle_beta   90.00
_cell.angle_gamma   90.00
#
_symmetry.space_group_name_H-M   'P 1'
#
loop_
_entity.id
_entity.type
_entity.pdbx_description
1 polymer ?
#
loop_
_entity_poly.entity_id
_entity_poly.type
_entity_poly.pdbx_seq_one_letter_code
_entity_poly.pdbx_strand_id
1 'polypeptide(L)'
;MARLSVDRSGIGMNLAENLARDFPQVVEENFTNEAKERWATDFKILLQRRDVTLPRQRELVGQIHSIKRRVLPSGKVSFDAERTSRGHADKFWAVALACQRERGPERRGIGEIGVRVIG
;
A
#
# COMPACT_ATOMS: atom_id res chain seq x y z
N MET A 1 -11.44 13.56 8.17
CA MET A 1 -10.97 13.40 6.79
C MET A 1 -10.15 12.12 6.70
N ALA A 2 -10.21 11.38 5.60
CA ALA A 2 -9.42 10.15 5.45
C ALA A 2 -8.01 10.48 4.93
N ARG A 3 -6.98 9.90 5.56
CA ARG A 3 -5.57 9.99 5.12
C ARG A 3 -5.41 9.49 3.68
N LEU A 4 -4.64 10.20 2.87
CA LEU A 4 -4.25 9.80 1.52
C LEU A 4 -2.74 9.63 1.43
N SER A 5 -2.25 8.41 1.59
CA SER A 5 -0.82 8.11 1.43
C SER A 5 -0.45 8.00 -0.05
N VAL A 6 0.60 8.71 -0.48
CA VAL A 6 1.07 8.76 -1.89
C VAL A 6 2.55 8.42 -1.95
N ASP A 7 2.96 7.53 -2.86
CA ASP A 7 4.38 7.25 -3.10
C ASP A 7 5.07 8.47 -3.72
N ARG A 8 6.07 9.01 -3.02
CA ARG A 8 6.88 10.14 -3.51
C ARG A 8 8.20 9.69 -4.15
N SER A 9 8.46 8.39 -4.24
CA SER A 9 9.69 7.85 -4.81
C SER A 9 9.69 7.92 -6.34
N GLY A 10 10.89 8.06 -6.93
CA GLY A 10 11.04 8.12 -8.38
C GLY A 10 10.22 9.23 -9.03
N ILE A 11 9.35 8.86 -9.98
CA ILE A 11 8.50 9.80 -10.72
C ILE A 11 7.34 10.38 -9.89
N GLY A 12 7.07 9.83 -8.71
CA GLY A 12 5.95 10.25 -7.86
C GLY A 12 6.18 11.56 -7.09
N MET A 13 7.41 12.06 -7.03
CA MET A 13 7.79 13.20 -6.18
C MET A 13 6.98 14.47 -6.47
N ASN A 14 6.94 14.91 -7.73
CA ASN A 14 6.21 16.13 -8.09
C ASN A 14 4.69 15.99 -7.86
N LEU A 15 4.15 14.78 -8.07
CA LEU A 15 2.73 14.50 -7.83
C LEU A 15 2.42 14.58 -6.33
N ALA A 16 3.25 13.94 -5.50
CA ALA A 16 3.10 13.94 -4.05
C ALA A 16 3.18 15.36 -3.47
N GLU A 17 4.15 16.17 -3.93
CA GLU A 17 4.31 17.56 -3.48
C GLU A 17 3.10 18.43 -3.85
N ASN A 18 2.65 18.36 -5.10
CA ASN A 18 1.49 19.14 -5.56
C ASN A 18 0.22 18.74 -4.79
N LEU A 19 -0.01 17.43 -4.61
CA LEU A 19 -1.16 16.95 -3.84
C LEU A 19 -1.10 17.36 -2.37
N ALA A 20 0.08 17.32 -1.74
CA ALA A 20 0.25 17.74 -0.35
C ALA A 20 0.06 19.25 -0.16
N ARG A 21 0.38 20.05 -1.17
CA ARG A 21 0.14 21.50 -1.19
C ARG A 21 -1.36 21.82 -1.21
N ASP A 22 -2.12 21.07 -2.01
CA ASP A 22 -3.54 21.35 -2.25
C ASP A 22 -4.47 20.65 -1.23
N PHE A 23 -4.03 19.53 -0.65
CA PHE A 23 -4.86 18.68 0.20
C PHE A 23 -4.14 18.30 1.52
N PRO A 24 -4.60 18.79 2.68
CA PRO A 24 -3.92 18.58 3.96
C PRO A 24 -3.93 17.12 4.45
N GLN A 25 -4.82 16.27 3.91
CA GLN A 25 -4.89 14.86 4.25
C GLN A 25 -3.85 13.98 3.52
N VAL A 26 -3.12 14.55 2.55
CA VAL A 26 -2.10 13.82 1.79
C VAL A 26 -0.87 13.61 2.66
N VAL A 27 -0.35 12.39 2.62
CA VAL A 27 0.91 12.04 3.27
C VAL A 27 1.85 11.44 2.26
N GLU A 28 2.98 12.09 2.07
CA GLU A 28 4.02 11.67 1.15
C GLU A 28 4.82 10.52 1.77
N GLU A 29 4.75 9.33 1.17
CA GLU A 29 5.39 8.11 1.67
C GLU A 29 6.66 7.82 0.89
N ASN A 30 7.71 7.41 1.61
CA ASN A 30 8.95 6.96 0.98
C ASN A 30 9.01 5.43 0.93
N PHE A 31 9.08 4.86 -0.28
CA PHE A 31 9.02 3.41 -0.52
C PHE A 31 10.34 2.67 -0.22
N THR A 32 10.83 2.81 1.02
CA THR A 32 12.00 2.08 1.51
C THR A 32 11.68 0.60 1.76
N ASN A 33 12.70 -0.27 1.81
CA ASN A 33 12.51 -1.69 2.14
C ASN A 33 11.81 -1.90 3.49
N GLU A 34 12.16 -1.09 4.49
CA GLU A 34 11.57 -1.16 5.83
C GLU A 34 10.09 -0.75 5.81
N ALA A 35 9.76 0.33 5.09
CA ALA A 35 8.37 0.77 4.95
C ALA A 35 7.52 -0.31 4.24
N LYS A 36 8.04 -0.87 3.14
CA LYS A 36 7.41 -1.97 2.40
C LYS A 36 7.19 -3.20 3.28
N GLU A 37 8.18 -3.60 4.07
CA GLU A 37 8.06 -4.71 5.02
C GLU A 37 6.96 -4.47 6.06
N ARG A 38 6.93 -3.28 6.64
CA ARG A 38 5.91 -2.88 7.62
C ARG A 38 4.50 -2.96 7.00
N TRP A 39 4.29 -2.33 5.86
CA TRP A 39 2.97 -2.28 5.22
C TRP A 39 2.51 -3.66 4.74
N ALA A 40 3.39 -4.46 4.15
CA ALA A 40 3.05 -5.81 3.71
C ALA A 40 2.68 -6.72 4.89
N THR A 41 3.40 -6.60 6.01
CA THR A 41 3.14 -7.37 7.23
C THR A 41 1.83 -6.95 7.89
N ASP A 42 1.60 -5.64 8.05
CA ASP A 42 0.37 -5.11 8.63
C ASP A 42 -0.84 -5.50 7.78
N PHE A 43 -0.74 -5.39 6.45
CA PHE A 43 -1.81 -5.80 5.54
C PHE A 43 -2.09 -7.31 5.61
N LYS A 44 -1.06 -8.15 5.72
CA LYS A 44 -1.23 -9.59 5.94
C LYS A 44 -2.00 -9.89 7.23
N ILE A 45 -1.72 -9.18 8.31
CA ILE A 45 -2.44 -9.35 9.59
C ILE A 45 -3.92 -9.00 9.41
N LEU A 46 -4.24 -7.91 8.71
CA LEU A 46 -5.62 -7.52 8.43
C LEU A 46 -6.36 -8.58 7.60
N LEU A 47 -5.71 -9.15 6.57
CA LEU A 47 -6.27 -10.24 5.78
C LEU A 47 -6.54 -11.49 6.63
N GLN A 48 -5.60 -11.87 7.50
CA GLN A 48 -5.75 -13.04 8.37
C GLN A 48 -6.88 -12.88 9.39
N ARG A 49 -7.10 -11.66 9.89
CA ARG A 49 -8.19 -11.31 10.80
C ARG A 49 -9.54 -11.11 10.11
N ARG A 50 -9.55 -11.06 8.77
CA ARG A 50 -10.73 -10.69 7.97
C ARG A 50 -11.23 -9.26 8.26
N ASP A 51 -10.31 -8.38 8.61
CA ASP A 51 -10.60 -6.96 8.93
C ASP A 51 -10.70 -6.08 7.68
N VAL A 52 -10.43 -6.64 6.49
CA VAL A 52 -10.46 -5.94 5.20
C VAL A 52 -11.29 -6.73 4.21
N THR A 53 -12.25 -6.06 3.57
CA THR A 53 -13.02 -6.59 2.44
C THR A 53 -12.49 -5.99 1.14
N LEU A 54 -12.16 -6.84 0.17
CA LEU A 54 -11.64 -6.42 -1.13
C LEU A 54 -12.59 -6.81 -2.25
N PRO A 55 -12.67 -6.03 -3.33
CA PRO A 55 -13.43 -6.41 -4.51
C PRO A 55 -12.81 -7.67 -5.14
N ARG A 56 -13.65 -8.60 -5.58
CA ARG A 56 -13.22 -9.88 -6.19
C ARG A 56 -12.78 -9.70 -7.65
N GLN A 57 -11.76 -8.88 -7.87
CA GLN A 57 -11.18 -8.63 -9.18
C GLN A 57 -9.95 -9.53 -9.40
N ARG A 58 -9.94 -10.28 -10.51
CA ARG A 58 -8.87 -11.24 -10.83
C ARG A 58 -7.48 -10.60 -10.85
N GLU A 59 -7.37 -9.37 -11.34
CA GLU A 59 -6.10 -8.65 -11.40
C GLU A 59 -5.58 -8.28 -9.99
N LEU A 60 -6.44 -7.73 -9.12
CA LEU A 60 -6.07 -7.41 -7.74
C LEU A 60 -5.61 -8.66 -6.98
N VAL A 61 -6.38 -9.75 -7.09
CA VAL A 61 -6.01 -11.04 -6.49
C VAL A 61 -4.67 -11.53 -7.03
N GLY A 62 -4.45 -11.43 -8.34
CA GLY A 62 -3.18 -11.77 -8.97
C GLY A 62 -2.00 -10.96 -8.42
N GLN A 63 -2.16 -9.64 -8.26
CA GLN A 63 -1.13 -8.77 -7.70
C GLN A 63 -0.84 -9.08 -6.23
N ILE A 64 -1.87 -9.37 -5.41
CA ILE A 64 -1.69 -9.80 -4.02
C ILE A 64 -0.86 -11.08 -3.93
N HIS A 65 -1.15 -12.09 -4.77
CA HIS A 65 -0.39 -13.35 -4.78
C HIS A 65 1.02 -13.22 -5.38
N SER A 66 1.30 -12.13 -6.11
CA SER A 66 2.60 -11.91 -6.75
C SER A 66 3.68 -11.40 -5.79
N ILE A 67 3.30 -10.81 -4.65
CA ILE A 67 4.23 -10.27 -3.66
C ILE A 67 5.01 -11.40 -2.97
N LYS A 68 6.34 -11.29 -2.99
CA LYS A 68 7.25 -12.25 -2.35
C LYS A 68 8.10 -11.56 -1.30
N ARG A 69 8.23 -12.21 -0.15
CA ARG A 69 9.23 -11.88 0.86
C ARG A 69 10.57 -12.48 0.43
N ARG A 70 11.61 -11.65 0.38
CA ARG A 70 13.00 -12.06 0.12
C ARG A 70 13.89 -11.56 1.26
N VAL A 71 14.94 -12.31 1.55
CA VAL A 71 16.02 -11.88 2.45
C VAL A 71 17.19 -11.51 1.56
N LEU A 72 17.63 -10.26 1.65
CA LEU A 72 18.76 -9.75 0.88
C LEU A 72 20.08 -10.25 1.49
N PRO A 73 21.19 -10.26 0.72
CA PRO A 73 22.52 -10.62 1.26
C PRO A 73 22.94 -9.78 2.47
N SER A 74 22.43 -8.55 2.57
CA SER A 74 22.64 -7.66 3.73
C SER A 74 21.86 -8.06 4.99
N GLY A 75 21.10 -9.16 4.96
CA GLY A 75 20.21 -9.60 6.04
C GLY A 75 18.87 -8.86 6.10
N LYS A 76 18.70 -7.77 5.34
CA LYS A 76 17.45 -7.00 5.28
C LYS A 76 16.36 -7.78 4.55
N VAL A 77 15.12 -7.62 5.00
CA VAL A 77 13.95 -8.17 4.31
C VAL A 77 13.49 -7.19 3.23
N SER A 78 13.08 -7.74 2.08
CA SER A 78 12.42 -6.99 1.03
C SER A 78 11.12 -7.68 0.63
N PHE A 79 10.13 -6.88 0.27
CA PHE A 79 8.88 -7.34 -0.32
C PHE A 79 8.77 -6.74 -1.72
N ASP A 80 8.70 -7.61 -2.73
CA ASP A 80 8.63 -7.18 -4.12
C ASP A 80 7.87 -8.22 -4.95
N ALA A 81 7.30 -7.80 -6.07
CA ALA A 81 6.74 -8.73 -7.04
C ALA A 81 7.87 -9.34 -7.88
N GLU A 82 7.62 -10.46 -8.55
CA GLU A 82 8.53 -10.86 -9.63
C GLU A 82 8.44 -9.86 -10.77
N ARG A 83 9.60 -9.36 -11.22
CA ARG A 83 9.69 -8.48 -12.39
C ARG A 83 9.23 -9.25 -13.62
N THR A 84 7.97 -9.05 -13.96
CA THR A 84 7.35 -9.57 -15.19
C THR A 84 6.83 -8.38 -15.99
N SER A 85 6.44 -8.62 -17.24
CA SER A 85 5.75 -7.61 -18.06
C SER A 85 4.40 -7.14 -17.47
N ARG A 86 3.91 -7.79 -16.40
CA ARG A 86 2.62 -7.49 -15.73
C ARG A 86 2.72 -6.48 -14.58
N GLY A 87 3.87 -5.82 -14.38
CA GLY A 87 3.99 -4.63 -13.53
C GLY A 87 4.44 -4.86 -12.08
N HIS A 88 4.44 -3.79 -11.29
CA HIS A 88 5.09 -3.68 -9.97
C HIS A 88 4.22 -4.09 -8.77
N ALA A 89 3.07 -4.73 -9.03
CA ALA A 89 2.02 -4.98 -8.05
C ALA A 89 1.47 -3.69 -7.40
N ASP A 90 1.30 -2.63 -8.20
CA ASP A 90 0.87 -1.30 -7.74
C ASP A 90 -0.47 -1.31 -6.99
N LYS A 91 -1.42 -2.16 -7.41
CA LYS A 91 -2.72 -2.30 -6.71
C LYS A 91 -2.55 -2.92 -5.32
N PHE A 92 -1.59 -3.82 -5.13
CA PHE A 92 -1.28 -4.33 -3.79
C PHE A 92 -0.78 -3.19 -2.90
N TRP A 93 0.18 -2.39 -3.39
CA TRP A 93 0.74 -1.28 -2.63
C TRP A 93 -0.30 -0.20 -2.34
N ALA A 94 -1.15 0.13 -3.31
CA ALA A 94 -2.25 1.08 -3.11
C ALA A 94 -3.20 0.63 -1.99
N VAL A 95 -3.57 -0.66 -1.97
CA VAL A 95 -4.42 -1.21 -0.90
C VAL A 95 -3.69 -1.23 0.44
N ALA A 96 -2.41 -1.59 0.47
CA ALA A 96 -1.61 -1.61 1.69
C ALA A 96 -1.46 -0.20 2.29
N LEU A 97 -1.25 0.82 1.44
CA LEU A 97 -1.25 2.23 1.85
C LEU A 97 -2.63 2.68 2.35
N ALA A 98 -3.71 2.31 1.67
CA ALA A 98 -5.08 2.64 2.11
C ALA A 98 -5.44 1.97 3.45
N CYS A 99 -4.83 0.82 3.75
CA CYS A 99 -4.97 0.14 5.05
C CYS A 99 -4.16 0.80 6.17
N GLN A 100 -3.29 1.77 5.87
CA GLN A 100 -2.60 2.51 6.92
C GLN A 100 -3.62 3.31 7.71
N ARG A 101 -3.95 2.81 8.90
CA ARG A 101 -4.70 3.58 9.89
C ARG A 101 -3.80 4.70 10.39
N GLU A 102 -4.36 5.88 10.64
CA GLU A 102 -3.78 6.76 11.64
C GLU A 102 -3.63 5.91 12.90
N ARG A 103 -2.40 5.68 13.37
CA ARG A 103 -2.16 5.10 14.70
C ARG A 103 -2.51 6.15 15.75
N GLY A 104 -3.76 6.58 15.78
CA GLY A 104 -4.40 7.25 16.91
C GLY A 104 -5.05 6.21 17.83
N PRO A 105 -5.25 6.54 19.12
CA PRO A 105 -5.76 5.60 20.11
C PRO A 105 -7.18 5.06 19.85
N GLU A 106 -7.94 5.64 18.92
CA GLU A 106 -9.32 5.23 18.67
C GLU A 106 -9.45 4.14 17.60
N ARG A 107 -9.78 2.92 18.06
CA ARG A 107 -10.44 1.93 17.23
C ARG A 107 -11.93 2.25 17.13
N ARG A 108 -12.40 2.80 16.01
CA ARG A 108 -13.80 2.65 15.59
C ARG A 108 -13.90 2.45 14.08
N GLY A 109 -14.58 1.37 13.68
CA GLY A 109 -14.99 1.08 12.30
C GLY A 109 -14.16 0.01 11.57
N ILE A 110 -14.90 -1.01 11.08
CA ILE A 110 -14.50 -1.84 9.94
C ILE A 110 -14.28 -0.89 8.76
N GLY A 111 -13.03 -0.80 8.27
CA GLY A 111 -12.71 0.09 7.16
C GLY A 111 -13.21 -0.53 5.87
N GLU A 112 -14.21 0.06 5.23
CA GLU A 112 -14.54 -0.27 3.84
C GLU A 112 -13.52 0.38 2.92
N ILE A 113 -12.81 -0.44 2.12
CA ILE A 113 -11.86 0.05 1.12
C ILE A 113 -12.60 0.13 -0.22
N GLY A 114 -12.98 1.33 -0.62
CA GLY A 114 -13.47 1.61 -1.97
C GLY A 114 -12.30 1.87 -2.94
N VAL A 115 -12.09 0.99 -3.92
CA VAL A 115 -11.15 1.25 -5.03
C VAL A 115 -11.94 1.75 -6.23
N ARG A 116 -11.75 3.02 -6.62
CA ARG A 116 -12.34 3.60 -7.84
C ARG A 116 -11.27 3.78 -8.90
N VAL A 117 -11.49 3.18 -10.08
CA VAL A 117 -10.65 3.44 -11.26
C VAL A 117 -11.16 4.72 -11.89
N ILE A 118 -10.33 5.75 -11.93
CA ILE A 118 -10.60 6.99 -12.67
C ILE A 118 -10.01 6.77 -14.06
N GLY A 119 -10.88 6.74 -15.07
CA GLY A 119 -10.52 6.71 -16.49
C GLY A 119 -10.40 8.11 -17.06
#